data_AF-A0A1Q5KVI7-F1
#
_entry.id   AF-A0A1Q5KVI7-F1
#
_cell.length_a   1.000
_cell.length_b   1.000
_cell.length_c   1.000
_cell.angle_alpha   90.00
_cell.angle_beta   90.00
_cell.angle_gamma   90.00
#
_symmetry.space_group_name_H-M   'P 1'
#
loop_
_entity.id
_entity.type
_entity.pdbx_description
1 polymer ?
#
loop_
_entity_poly.entity_id
_entity_poly.type
_entity_poly.pdbx_seq_one_letter_code
_entity_poly.pdbx_strand_id
1 'polypeptide(L)'
;MTWLSVILFVLAALLILMACVKARRVRSWRESLNPSAPEVPDAAFVVARIALIGVAIGCVVVGARGLGVEDGSKWSDDELKSAVEQAAYELDGSLYRVDESGEPVVHTDDHETRIETEVAENGGGDAPQSGVDADPADGNTDADAYFSVSANGADAEFCVHIERVRSKKDDYTPPGLDEGTWTQLAYRLAVTSREGAC
;
A
#
# COMPACT_ATOMS: atom_id res chain seq x y z
N MET A 1 -0.72 0.84 -13.61
CA MET A 1 -1.05 1.81 -14.69
C MET A 1 -2.54 1.69 -15.00
N THR A 2 -3.37 2.53 -14.38
CA THR A 2 -4.83 2.43 -14.54
C THR A 2 -5.31 2.65 -15.98
N TRP A 3 -6.43 2.02 -16.33
CA TRP A 3 -7.14 2.24 -17.60
C TRP A 3 -7.46 3.73 -17.83
N LEU A 4 -7.77 4.47 -16.77
CA LEU A 4 -8.01 5.91 -16.83
C LEU A 4 -6.74 6.68 -17.24
N SER A 5 -5.59 6.38 -16.62
CA SER A 5 -4.31 7.01 -16.99
C SER A 5 -3.96 6.72 -18.45
N VAL A 6 -4.17 5.48 -18.92
CA VAL A 6 -3.98 5.12 -20.33
C VAL A 6 -4.87 5.96 -21.26
N ILE A 7 -6.17 6.07 -20.96
CA ILE A 7 -7.10 6.90 -21.75
C ILE A 7 -6.65 8.35 -21.78
N LEU A 8 -6.25 8.92 -20.64
CA LEU A 8 -5.83 10.31 -20.54
C LEU A 8 -4.59 10.59 -21.41
N PHE A 9 -3.60 9.70 -21.41
CA PHE A 9 -2.41 9.84 -22.25
C PHE A 9 -2.72 9.65 -23.74
N VAL A 10 -3.56 8.68 -24.09
CA VAL A 10 -4.00 8.48 -25.49
C VAL A 10 -4.77 9.71 -25.98
N LEU A 11 -5.68 10.24 -25.16
CA LEU A 11 -6.42 11.45 -25.48
C LEU A 11 -5.47 12.65 -25.65
N ALA A 12 -4.50 12.82 -24.74
CA ALA A 12 -3.50 13.88 -24.87
C ALA A 12 -2.72 13.79 -26.19
N ALA A 13 -2.29 12.58 -26.58
CA ALA A 13 -1.59 12.36 -27.84
C ALA A 13 -2.48 12.72 -29.04
N LEU A 14 -3.75 12.31 -29.03
CA LEU A 14 -4.71 12.65 -30.09
C LEU A 14 -4.96 14.15 -30.19
N LEU A 15 -5.09 14.85 -29.06
CA LEU A 15 -5.28 16.30 -29.01
C LEU A 15 -4.06 17.05 -29.57
N ILE A 16 -2.84 16.60 -29.26
CA ILE A 16 -1.60 17.14 -29.81
C ILE A 16 -1.54 16.90 -31.32
N LEU A 17 -1.83 15.69 -31.78
CA LEU A 17 -1.88 15.36 -33.21
C LEU A 17 -2.88 16.26 -33.96
N MET A 18 -4.05 16.48 -33.38
CA MET A 18 -5.07 17.39 -33.93
C MET A 18 -4.60 18.85 -33.95
N ALA A 19 -3.88 19.31 -32.93
CA ALA A 19 -3.31 20.65 -32.90
C ALA A 19 -2.25 20.87 -34.00
N CYS A 20 -1.52 19.81 -34.36
CA CYS A 20 -0.52 19.82 -35.43
C CYS A 20 -1.13 19.79 -36.85
N VAL A 21 -2.43 19.53 -37.00
CA VAL A 21 -3.08 19.54 -38.32
C VAL A 21 -3.04 20.97 -38.90
N LYS A 22 -2.63 21.05 -40.16
CA LYS A 22 -2.59 22.32 -40.90
C LYS A 22 -4.02 22.85 -41.12
N ALA A 23 -4.25 24.14 -40.91
CA ALA A 23 -5.57 24.77 -41.12
C ALA A 23 -6.13 24.51 -42.53
N ARG A 24 -5.28 24.52 -43.57
CA ARG A 24 -5.66 24.15 -44.95
C ARG A 24 -6.25 22.74 -45.06
N ARG A 25 -5.71 21.77 -44.31
CA ARG A 25 -6.22 20.40 -44.29
C ARG A 25 -7.59 20.34 -43.63
N VAL A 26 -7.77 21.03 -42.51
CA VAL A 26 -9.07 21.13 -41.83
C VAL A 26 -10.12 21.80 -42.71
N ARG A 27 -9.77 22.89 -43.40
CA ARG A 27 -10.66 23.54 -44.38
C ARG A 27 -11.08 22.59 -45.49
N SER A 28 -10.13 21.86 -46.09
CA SER A 28 -10.43 20.89 -47.15
C SER A 28 -11.38 19.78 -46.69
N TRP A 29 -11.22 19.29 -45.46
CA TRP A 29 -12.14 18.32 -44.88
C TRP A 29 -13.54 18.94 -44.67
N ARG A 30 -13.59 20.17 -44.18
CA ARG A 30 -14.86 20.87 -43.95
C ARG A 30 -15.61 21.15 -45.25
N GLU A 31 -14.91 21.61 -46.28
CA GLU A 31 -15.47 21.84 -47.62
C GLU A 31 -15.99 20.54 -48.24
N SER A 32 -15.29 19.41 -48.03
CA SER A 32 -15.75 18.11 -48.54
C SER A 32 -17.03 17.60 -47.86
N LEU A 33 -17.26 17.98 -46.60
CA LEU A 33 -18.45 17.57 -45.82
C LEU A 33 -19.60 18.58 -45.93
N ASN A 34 -19.29 19.87 -46.06
CA ASN A 34 -20.26 20.94 -46.21
C ASN A 34 -19.68 22.07 -47.08
N PRO A 35 -19.89 21.99 -48.41
CA PRO A 35 -19.37 22.97 -49.37
C PRO A 35 -19.88 24.39 -49.15
N SER A 36 -21.04 24.55 -48.51
CA SER A 36 -21.71 25.84 -48.32
C SER A 36 -21.30 26.55 -47.02
N ALA A 37 -20.37 25.97 -46.24
CA ALA A 37 -20.03 26.49 -44.92
C ALA A 37 -19.15 27.75 -45.00
N PRO A 38 -19.45 28.84 -44.25
CA PRO A 38 -18.65 30.08 -44.28
C PRO A 38 -17.19 29.89 -43.87
N GLU A 39 -16.26 30.60 -44.50
CA GLU A 39 -14.83 30.47 -44.17
C GLU A 39 -14.52 30.75 -42.69
N VAL A 40 -13.64 29.93 -42.12
CA VAL A 40 -13.19 30.07 -40.73
C VAL A 40 -11.98 30.99 -40.68
N PRO A 41 -12.00 32.06 -39.85
CA PRO A 41 -10.88 32.97 -39.71
C PRO A 41 -9.66 32.26 -39.12
N ASP A 42 -8.45 32.70 -39.51
CA ASP A 42 -7.20 32.11 -39.02
C ASP A 42 -7.06 32.17 -37.49
N ALA A 43 -7.58 33.24 -36.87
CA ALA A 43 -7.60 33.39 -35.41
C ALA A 43 -8.31 32.24 -34.69
N ALA A 44 -9.37 31.66 -35.28
CA ALA A 44 -10.08 30.54 -34.69
C ALA A 44 -9.22 29.26 -34.65
N PHE A 45 -8.34 29.05 -35.63
CA PHE A 45 -7.39 27.93 -35.62
C PHE A 45 -6.30 28.11 -34.57
N VAL A 46 -5.89 29.35 -34.29
CA VAL A 46 -4.94 29.65 -33.20
C VAL A 46 -5.59 29.36 -31.85
N VAL A 47 -6.80 29.86 -31.61
CA VAL A 47 -7.56 29.59 -30.37
C VAL A 47 -7.80 28.09 -30.19
N ALA A 48 -8.19 27.38 -31.25
CA ALA A 48 -8.40 25.94 -31.21
C ALA A 48 -7.12 25.18 -30.83
N ARG A 49 -5.95 25.57 -31.36
CA ARG A 49 -4.67 24.95 -30.98
C ARG A 49 -4.34 25.19 -29.51
N ILE A 50 -4.52 26.42 -29.04
CA ILE A 50 -4.29 26.76 -27.62
C ILE A 50 -5.20 25.92 -26.73
N ALA A 51 -6.47 25.79 -27.09
CA ALA A 51 -7.42 24.97 -26.34
C ALA A 51 -7.03 23.48 -26.35
N LEU A 52 -6.72 22.91 -27.52
CA LEU A 52 -6.32 21.50 -27.65
C LEU A 52 -5.04 21.20 -26.84
N ILE A 53 -4.03 22.07 -26.93
CA ILE A 53 -2.78 21.92 -26.17
C ILE A 53 -3.04 22.10 -24.67
N GLY A 54 -3.85 23.08 -24.27
CA GLY A 54 -4.20 23.30 -22.87
C GLY A 54 -4.91 22.09 -22.25
N VAL A 55 -5.88 21.51 -22.95
CA VAL A 55 -6.57 20.28 -22.52
C VAL A 55 -5.59 19.11 -22.50
N ALA A 56 -4.72 18.96 -23.51
CA ALA A 56 -3.73 17.89 -23.54
C ALA A 56 -2.76 17.96 -22.34
N ILE A 57 -2.29 19.16 -21.99
CA ILE A 57 -1.47 19.37 -20.79
C ILE A 57 -2.25 18.96 -19.54
N GLY A 58 -3.53 19.35 -19.43
CA GLY A 58 -4.40 18.93 -18.33
C GLY A 58 -4.51 17.41 -18.22
N CYS A 59 -4.73 16.71 -19.34
CA CYS A 59 -4.77 15.25 -19.39
C CYS A 59 -3.46 14.61 -18.92
N VAL A 60 -2.30 15.14 -19.35
CA VAL A 60 -0.99 14.64 -18.91
C VAL A 60 -0.78 14.85 -17.42
N VAL A 61 -1.10 16.04 -16.88
CA VAL A 61 -0.94 16.34 -15.45
C VAL A 61 -1.83 15.44 -14.59
N VAL A 62 -3.10 15.29 -14.95
CA VAL A 62 -4.04 14.43 -14.22
C VAL A 62 -3.62 12.96 -14.33
N GLY A 63 -3.23 12.50 -15.52
CA GLY A 63 -2.74 11.14 -15.73
C GLY A 63 -1.50 10.83 -14.91
N ALA A 64 -0.51 11.73 -14.89
CA ALA A 64 0.71 11.58 -14.10
C ALA A 64 0.44 11.58 -12.59
N ARG A 65 -0.44 12.47 -12.10
CA ARG A 65 -0.86 12.45 -10.69
C ARG A 65 -1.58 11.15 -10.32
N GLY A 66 -2.41 10.63 -11.21
CA GLY A 66 -3.08 9.34 -11.03
C GLY A 66 -2.10 8.16 -10.93
N LEU A 67 -0.97 8.21 -11.66
CA LEU A 67 0.08 7.19 -11.53
C LEU A 67 0.76 7.23 -10.16
N GLY A 68 1.12 8.42 -9.65
CA GLY A 68 1.76 8.52 -8.33
C GLY A 68 0.85 8.08 -7.17
N VAL A 69 -0.46 8.30 -7.28
CA VAL A 69 -1.42 7.77 -6.29
C VAL A 69 -1.54 6.24 -6.38
N GLU A 70 -1.44 5.67 -7.58
CA GLU A 70 -1.49 4.21 -7.77
C GLU A 70 -0.23 3.53 -7.20
N ASP A 71 0.94 4.14 -7.41
CA ASP A 71 2.22 3.66 -6.88
C ASP A 71 2.20 3.61 -5.35
N GLY A 72 1.77 4.70 -4.70
CA GLY A 72 1.64 4.74 -3.23
C GLY A 72 0.42 4.03 -2.64
N SER A 73 -0.31 3.23 -3.43
CA SER A 73 -1.51 2.51 -2.98
C SER A 73 -1.37 1.00 -3.00
N LYS A 74 -0.25 0.48 -3.49
CA LYS A 74 0.02 -0.96 -3.59
C LYS A 74 1.39 -1.27 -3.05
N TRP A 75 1.49 -2.42 -2.40
CA TRP A 75 2.78 -2.97 -2.01
C TRP A 75 3.46 -3.61 -3.20
N SER A 76 4.78 -3.41 -3.32
CA SER A 76 5.63 -4.28 -4.13
C SER A 76 6.17 -5.45 -3.31
N ASP A 77 6.57 -6.53 -3.98
CA ASP A 77 7.15 -7.72 -3.32
C ASP A 77 8.41 -7.38 -2.51
N ASP A 78 9.25 -6.47 -3.02
CA ASP A 78 10.49 -6.05 -2.36
C ASP A 78 10.20 -5.18 -1.11
N GLU A 79 9.19 -4.30 -1.18
CA GLU A 79 8.76 -3.50 -0.02
C GLU A 79 8.17 -4.41 1.06
N LEU A 80 7.30 -5.34 0.68
CA LEU A 80 6.70 -6.28 1.63
C LEU A 80 7.77 -7.16 2.28
N LYS A 81 8.72 -7.70 1.49
CA LYS A 81 9.83 -8.50 1.99
C LYS A 81 10.64 -7.75 3.04
N SER A 82 11.10 -6.54 2.69
CA SER A 82 11.93 -5.74 3.60
C SER A 82 11.16 -5.37 4.87
N ALA A 83 9.87 -5.07 4.75
CA ALA A 83 9.01 -4.72 5.87
C ALA A 83 8.78 -5.91 6.80
N VAL A 84 8.49 -7.10 6.26
CA VAL A 84 8.33 -8.34 7.05
C VAL A 84 9.62 -8.74 7.76
N GLU A 85 10.76 -8.67 7.08
CA GLU A 85 12.07 -8.96 7.69
C GLU A 85 12.37 -8.00 8.85
N GLN A 86 12.09 -6.71 8.68
CA GLN A 86 12.29 -5.71 9.72
C GLN A 86 11.30 -5.86 10.88
N ALA A 87 10.01 -6.10 10.61
CA ALA A 87 9.00 -6.35 11.63
C ALA A 87 9.35 -7.58 12.48
N ALA A 88 9.80 -8.68 11.84
CA ALA A 88 10.26 -9.86 12.57
C ALA A 88 11.45 -9.53 13.49
N TYR A 89 12.40 -8.73 13.01
CA TYR A 89 13.54 -8.28 13.81
C TYR A 89 13.14 -7.39 15.01
N GLU A 90 12.17 -6.49 14.85
CA GLU A 90 11.71 -5.59 15.91
C GLU A 90 10.84 -6.30 16.95
N LEU A 91 10.04 -7.27 16.51
CA LEU A 91 9.24 -8.12 17.38
C LEU A 91 10.10 -9.13 18.15
N ASP A 92 11.22 -9.58 17.58
CA ASP A 92 12.12 -10.53 18.22
C ASP A 92 12.72 -9.97 19.53
N GLY A 93 12.60 -10.75 20.60
CA GLY A 93 12.99 -10.38 21.95
C GLY A 93 12.06 -9.42 22.67
N SER A 94 11.00 -8.92 22.02
CA SER A 94 10.01 -8.02 22.63
C SER A 94 9.24 -8.72 23.75
N LEU A 95 8.78 -7.94 24.74
CA LEU A 95 8.09 -8.47 25.91
C LEU A 95 6.59 -8.58 25.65
N TYR A 96 6.04 -9.76 25.91
CA TYR A 96 4.63 -10.05 25.93
C TYR A 96 4.22 -10.46 27.34
N ARG A 97 3.14 -9.87 27.88
CA ARG A 97 2.71 -10.09 29.26
C ARG A 97 1.27 -10.55 29.32
N VAL A 98 1.04 -11.61 30.08
CA VAL A 98 -0.28 -12.15 30.38
C VAL A 98 -0.50 -12.20 31.89
N ASP A 99 -1.76 -12.19 32.30
CA ASP A 99 -2.11 -12.44 33.69
C ASP A 99 -2.04 -13.94 34.02
N GLU A 100 -2.40 -14.31 35.25
CA GLU A 100 -2.35 -15.69 35.70
C GLU A 100 -3.39 -16.61 35.02
N SER A 101 -4.39 -16.04 34.36
CA SER A 101 -5.36 -16.80 33.54
C SER A 101 -4.87 -17.05 32.11
N GLY A 102 -3.80 -16.37 31.69
CA GLY A 102 -3.24 -16.44 30.34
C GLY A 102 -3.71 -15.32 29.42
N GLU A 103 -4.56 -14.41 29.92
CA GLU A 103 -5.08 -13.28 29.14
C GLU A 103 -4.04 -12.15 29.05
N PRO A 104 -3.91 -11.47 27.90
CA PRO A 104 -3.02 -10.32 27.74
C PRO A 104 -3.30 -9.21 28.77
N VAL A 105 -2.27 -8.76 29.49
CA VAL A 105 -2.43 -7.74 30.56
C VAL A 105 -2.73 -6.36 29.99
N VAL A 106 -2.10 -6.04 28.86
CA VAL A 106 -2.47 -4.90 28.05
C VAL A 106 -3.37 -5.48 26.97
N HIS A 107 -4.51 -4.84 26.67
CA HIS A 107 -5.19 -5.04 25.40
C HIS A 107 -4.28 -4.47 24.29
N THR A 108 -3.14 -5.12 24.10
CA THR A 108 -2.43 -5.08 22.85
C THR A 108 -3.23 -5.94 21.91
N ASP A 109 -3.44 -5.40 20.73
CA ASP A 109 -3.67 -6.09 19.48
C ASP A 109 -3.15 -7.54 19.51
N ASP A 110 -3.96 -8.48 19.02
CA ASP A 110 -3.56 -9.86 18.81
C ASP A 110 -2.30 -9.94 17.93
N HIS A 111 -1.67 -11.11 17.88
CA HIS A 111 -0.44 -11.26 17.10
C HIS A 111 -0.64 -10.89 15.63
N GLU A 112 -1.83 -11.12 15.07
CA GLU A 112 -2.24 -10.74 13.72
C GLU A 112 -2.13 -9.22 13.53
N THR A 113 -2.93 -8.47 14.29
CA THR A 113 -2.97 -7.00 14.21
C THR A 113 -1.60 -6.39 14.54
N ARG A 114 -0.85 -7.00 15.47
CA ARG A 114 0.50 -6.54 15.80
C ARG A 114 1.48 -6.75 14.64
N ILE A 115 1.46 -7.93 14.00
CA ILE A 115 2.28 -8.18 12.80
C ILE A 115 1.90 -7.20 11.69
N GLU A 116 0.62 -7.03 11.40
CA GLU A 116 0.13 -6.09 10.38
C GLU A 116 0.62 -4.66 10.62
N THR A 117 0.51 -4.20 11.86
CA THR A 117 0.95 -2.87 12.27
C THR A 117 2.45 -2.71 12.07
N GLU A 118 3.26 -3.64 12.59
CA GLU A 118 4.72 -3.57 12.51
C GLU A 118 5.21 -3.67 11.06
N VAL A 119 4.58 -4.50 10.22
CA VAL A 119 4.88 -4.54 8.78
C VAL A 119 4.51 -3.23 8.11
N ALA A 120 3.33 -2.66 8.38
CA ALA A 120 2.91 -1.40 7.78
C ALA A 120 3.81 -0.22 8.20
N GLU A 121 4.22 -0.16 9.47
CA GLU A 121 5.13 0.86 9.99
C GLU A 121 6.55 0.74 9.41
N ASN A 122 6.97 -0.48 9.08
CA ASN A 122 8.26 -0.75 8.43
C ASN A 122 8.20 -0.75 6.89
N GLY A 123 7.07 -0.33 6.30
CA GLY A 123 6.95 -0.09 4.88
C GLY A 123 7.93 0.99 4.39
N GLY A 124 8.79 0.64 3.45
CA GLY A 124 9.77 1.57 2.87
C GLY A 124 9.20 2.42 1.74
N GLY A 125 9.81 3.59 1.49
CA GLY A 125 9.56 4.38 0.27
C GLY A 125 8.13 4.94 0.19
N ASP A 126 7.38 4.50 -0.81
CA ASP A 126 5.99 4.89 -1.07
C ASP A 126 4.99 3.81 -0.62
N ALA A 127 5.45 2.80 0.15
CA ALA A 127 4.61 1.69 0.61
C ALA A 127 3.35 2.18 1.36
N PRO A 128 2.17 1.59 1.09
CA PRO A 128 0.93 1.95 1.76
C PRO A 128 1.00 1.67 3.27
N GLN A 129 0.32 2.50 4.07
CA GLN A 129 0.20 2.28 5.52
C GLN A 129 -0.93 1.30 5.90
N SER A 130 -1.46 0.56 4.92
CA SER A 130 -2.57 -0.37 5.10
C SER A 130 -2.56 -1.45 4.02
N GLY A 131 -3.43 -2.46 4.17
CA GLY A 131 -3.58 -3.53 3.19
C GLY A 131 -2.54 -4.62 3.30
N VAL A 132 -1.84 -4.70 4.44
CA VAL A 132 -1.17 -5.91 4.92
C VAL A 132 -2.22 -6.74 5.67
N ASP A 133 -2.12 -8.06 5.53
CA ASP A 133 -3.00 -9.03 6.20
C ASP A 133 -2.11 -10.12 6.81
N ALA A 134 -2.38 -10.51 8.06
CA ALA A 134 -1.66 -11.58 8.74
C ALA A 134 -2.61 -12.72 9.11
N ASP A 135 -2.69 -13.73 8.25
CA ASP A 135 -3.59 -14.87 8.43
C ASP A 135 -2.99 -15.93 9.39
N PRO A 136 -3.68 -16.31 10.47
CA PRO A 136 -3.20 -17.36 11.37
C PRO A 136 -3.26 -18.74 10.71
N ALA A 137 -2.20 -19.54 10.90
CA ALA A 137 -2.19 -20.94 10.49
C ALA A 137 -3.09 -21.83 11.38
N ASP A 138 -3.63 -22.89 10.77
CA ASP A 138 -4.40 -23.91 11.49
C ASP A 138 -3.56 -24.57 12.58
N GLY A 139 -4.12 -24.63 13.80
CA GLY A 139 -3.47 -25.30 14.93
C GLY A 139 -2.49 -24.43 15.73
N ASN A 140 -2.46 -23.12 15.47
CA ASN A 140 -1.77 -22.15 16.33
C ASN A 140 -2.15 -22.33 17.80
N THR A 141 -1.16 -22.12 18.67
CA THR A 141 -1.32 -22.12 20.12
C THR A 141 -0.81 -20.81 20.69
N ASP A 142 -1.09 -20.56 21.97
CA ASP A 142 -0.50 -19.41 22.66
C ASP A 142 1.02 -19.44 22.71
N ALA A 143 1.65 -20.62 22.75
CA ALA A 143 3.10 -20.74 22.90
C ALA A 143 3.84 -20.69 21.56
N ASP A 144 3.19 -21.13 20.49
CA ASP A 144 3.78 -21.39 19.18
C ASP A 144 2.73 -21.13 18.11
N ALA A 145 2.99 -20.11 17.26
CA ALA A 145 2.04 -19.63 16.27
C ALA A 145 2.73 -19.21 14.97
N TYR A 146 2.07 -19.48 13.85
CA TYR A 146 2.51 -19.16 12.50
C TYR A 146 1.46 -18.28 11.82
N PHE A 147 1.92 -17.28 11.07
CA PHE A 147 1.07 -16.31 10.37
C PHE A 147 1.56 -16.13 8.93
N SER A 148 0.66 -16.32 7.97
CA SER A 148 0.90 -16.01 6.57
C SER A 148 0.64 -14.53 6.33
N VAL A 149 1.69 -13.78 6.00
CA VAL A 149 1.63 -12.34 5.77
C VAL A 149 1.60 -12.06 4.27
N SER A 150 0.56 -11.36 3.84
CA SER A 150 0.38 -10.93 2.46
C SER A 150 0.04 -9.43 2.40
N ALA A 151 0.14 -8.82 1.21
CA ALA A 151 -0.25 -7.44 1.05
C ALA A 151 -0.88 -7.13 -0.31
N ASN A 152 -1.80 -6.17 -0.33
CA ASN A 152 -2.50 -5.74 -1.52
C ASN A 152 -1.53 -5.21 -2.60
N GLY A 153 -1.44 -5.95 -3.71
CA GLY A 153 -0.61 -5.58 -4.85
C GLY A 153 0.73 -6.31 -4.93
N ALA A 154 1.13 -6.99 -3.85
CA ALA A 154 2.26 -7.93 -3.86
C ALA A 154 1.75 -9.34 -4.21
N ASP A 155 2.53 -10.06 -5.01
CA ASP A 155 2.33 -11.48 -5.27
C ASP A 155 3.08 -12.35 -4.24
N ALA A 156 4.03 -11.76 -3.53
CA ALA A 156 4.79 -12.41 -2.48
C ALA A 156 3.97 -12.61 -1.18
N GLU A 157 4.31 -13.67 -0.47
CA GLU A 157 3.74 -14.05 0.82
C GLU A 157 4.88 -14.51 1.72
N PHE A 158 4.74 -14.29 3.03
CA PHE A 158 5.78 -14.61 4.01
C PHE A 158 5.19 -15.31 5.23
N CYS A 159 5.85 -16.37 5.69
CA CYS A 159 5.48 -17.04 6.91
C CYS A 159 6.25 -16.44 8.08
N VAL A 160 5.53 -15.81 9.01
CA VAL A 160 6.05 -15.29 10.27
C VAL A 160 5.74 -16.31 11.38
N HIS A 161 6.78 -16.70 12.10
CA HIS A 161 6.68 -17.62 13.24
C HIS A 161 6.96 -16.87 14.53
N ILE A 162 6.07 -17.01 15.51
CA ILE A 162 6.18 -16.42 16.85
C ILE A 162 6.15 -17.55 17.89
N GLU A 163 7.21 -17.64 18.68
CA GLU A 163 7.29 -18.50 19.86
C GLU A 163 7.34 -17.63 21.13
N ARG A 164 6.52 -17.95 22.14
CA ARG A 164 6.54 -17.28 23.45
C ARG A 164 7.50 -18.00 24.41
N VAL A 165 8.65 -17.40 24.67
CA VAL A 165 9.65 -17.94 25.61
C VAL A 165 9.41 -17.40 27.01
N ARG A 166 8.99 -18.26 27.94
CA ARG A 166 8.71 -17.87 29.33
C ARG A 166 9.95 -17.35 30.05
N SER A 167 9.84 -16.17 30.69
CA SER A 167 10.94 -15.56 31.45
C SER A 167 10.51 -15.10 32.84
N LYS A 168 10.72 -15.94 33.86
CA LYS A 168 10.36 -15.61 35.26
C LYS A 168 11.06 -14.34 35.78
N LYS A 169 12.24 -14.02 35.25
CA LYS A 169 13.00 -12.81 35.63
C LYS A 169 12.35 -11.51 35.14
N ASP A 170 11.50 -11.60 34.11
CA ASP A 170 10.83 -10.44 33.50
C ASP A 170 9.39 -10.27 34.03
N ASP A 171 8.95 -11.16 34.95
CA ASP A 171 7.67 -11.05 35.62
C ASP A 171 7.54 -9.75 36.37
N TYR A 172 6.32 -9.23 36.41
CA TYR A 172 6.04 -7.99 37.08
C TYR A 172 4.88 -8.13 38.06
N THR A 173 5.16 -7.84 39.33
CA THR A 173 4.15 -7.71 40.38
C THR A 173 4.06 -6.22 40.72
N PRO A 174 2.97 -5.53 40.37
CA PRO A 174 2.82 -4.11 40.67
C PRO A 174 2.81 -3.86 42.19
N PRO A 175 3.52 -2.84 42.68
CA PRO A 175 3.51 -2.51 44.11
C PRO A 175 2.15 -1.91 44.52
N GLY A 176 1.66 -2.26 45.73
CA GLY A 176 0.50 -1.61 46.36
C GLY A 176 -0.87 -2.30 46.18
N LEU A 177 -0.94 -3.40 45.41
CA LEU A 177 -1.95 -4.44 45.64
C LEU A 177 -1.38 -5.38 46.71
N ASP A 178 -2.21 -5.96 47.59
CA ASP A 178 -1.74 -6.90 48.64
C ASP A 178 -0.63 -7.80 48.07
N GLU A 179 0.59 -7.61 48.57
CA GLU A 179 1.82 -8.11 47.95
C GLU A 179 1.66 -9.62 47.65
N GLY A 180 1.52 -9.97 46.38
CA GLY A 180 1.43 -11.36 45.92
C GLY A 180 0.09 -11.83 45.36
N THR A 181 -0.93 -10.97 45.21
CA THR A 181 -2.24 -11.43 44.69
C THR A 181 -2.37 -11.39 43.15
N TRP A 182 -1.47 -10.70 42.45
CA TRP A 182 -1.54 -10.60 40.99
C TRP A 182 -0.15 -10.43 40.37
N THR A 183 0.27 -11.39 39.55
CA THR A 183 1.56 -11.39 38.85
C THR A 183 1.34 -11.36 37.34
N GLN A 184 2.00 -10.44 36.66
CA GLN A 184 2.09 -10.44 35.20
C GLN A 184 3.18 -11.41 34.77
N LEU A 185 2.79 -12.50 34.12
CA LEU A 185 3.70 -13.49 33.58
C LEU A 185 4.30 -12.95 32.28
N ALA A 186 5.63 -12.83 32.25
CA ALA A 186 6.34 -12.31 31.08
C ALA A 186 6.89 -13.41 30.17
N TYR A 187 6.77 -13.15 28.87
CA TYR A 187 7.31 -13.95 27.78
C TYR A 187 8.13 -13.04 26.88
N ARG A 188 9.25 -13.54 26.39
CA ARG A 188 9.97 -12.91 25.29
C ARG A 188 9.55 -13.59 24.01
N LEU A 189 9.20 -12.82 23.00
CA LEU A 189 8.91 -13.37 21.70
C LEU A 189 10.23 -13.81 21.05
N ALA A 190 10.25 -14.99 20.46
CA ALA A 190 11.24 -15.38 19.47
C ALA A 190 10.53 -15.35 18.12
N VAL A 191 10.96 -14.46 17.24
CA VAL A 191 10.25 -14.20 15.97
C VAL A 191 11.16 -14.46 14.80
N THR A 192 10.67 -15.22 13.83
CA THR A 192 11.38 -15.47 12.57
C THR A 192 10.44 -15.27 11.39
N SER A 193 11.00 -14.96 10.22
CA SER A 193 10.27 -14.88 8.97
C SER A 193 10.95 -15.70 7.89
N ARG A 194 10.15 -16.24 6.96
CA ARG A 194 10.62 -16.90 5.74
C ARG A 194 9.68 -16.58 4.59
N GLU A 195 10.21 -16.62 3.37
CA GLU A 195 9.42 -16.46 2.15
C GLU A 195 8.51 -17.68 1.92
N GLY A 196 7.30 -17.43 1.42
CA GLY A 196 6.22 -18.38 1.18
C GLY A 196 5.27 -18.54 2.37
N ALA A 197 4.07 -19.08 2.10
CA ALA A 197 3.03 -19.36 3.09
C ALA A 197 3.51 -20.24 4.26
N CYS A 198 2.81 -20.07 5.39
CA CYS A 198 2.66 -21.10 6.40
C CYS A 198 1.67 -22.18 5.89
#